data_AF-A0A1F6URG3-F1
#
_entry.id   AF-A0A1F6URG3-F1
#
_cell.length_a   1.000
_cell.length_b   1.000
_cell.length_c   1.000
_cell.angle_alpha   90.00
_cell.angle_beta   90.00
_cell.angle_gamma   90.00
#
_symmetry.space_group_name_H-M   'P 1'
#
loop_
_entity.id
_entity.type
_entity.pdbx_description
1 polymer ?
#
loop_
_entity_poly.entity_id
_entity_poly.type
_entity_poly.pdbx_seq_one_letter_code
_entity_poly.pdbx_strand_id
1 'polypeptide(L)'
;MEKFEEELNGFMAKTFVMWYGKANAGKAKISMQTISLPKMNYEGLRTTDKSLYGQYTINPETAGMNHKEKELKIKILDMKEFVGKPRSEAAKAVVEKYGGLYHIPGLEYEKYLLENPDKIPAELKDWNWYYFIGSTFRDQDGDSNIPCGHWNGSRLARYADWLDIKWYRDDRVVLLEK
;
A
#
# COMPACT_ATOMS: atom_id res chain seq x y z
N MET A 1 -6.82 -19.05 2.06
CA MET A 1 -5.85 -18.15 1.41
C MET A 1 -6.24 -17.87 -0.04
N GLU A 2 -6.58 -18.89 -0.83
CA GLU A 2 -6.97 -18.75 -2.26
C GLU A 2 -8.05 -17.70 -2.51
N LYS A 3 -9.15 -17.70 -1.75
CA LYS A 3 -10.23 -16.70 -1.91
C LYS A 3 -9.75 -15.25 -1.70
N PHE A 4 -8.86 -15.02 -0.73
CA PHE A 4 -8.31 -13.70 -0.45
C PHE A 4 -7.41 -13.23 -1.60
N GLU A 5 -6.58 -14.14 -2.13
CA GLU A 5 -5.75 -13.86 -3.30
C GLU A 5 -6.60 -13.53 -4.53
N GLU A 6 -7.67 -14.29 -4.78
CA GLU A 6 -8.60 -14.02 -5.89
C GLU A 6 -9.24 -12.63 -5.77
N GLU A 7 -9.70 -12.27 -4.57
CA GLU A 7 -10.29 -10.95 -4.29
C GLU A 7 -9.27 -9.81 -4.52
N LEU A 8 -8.02 -9.97 -4.08
CA LEU A 8 -6.97 -8.98 -4.29
C LEU A 8 -6.50 -8.92 -5.75
N ASN A 9 -6.39 -10.06 -6.44
CA ASN A 9 -6.10 -10.11 -7.86
C ASN A 9 -7.16 -9.33 -8.66
N GLY A 10 -8.43 -9.53 -8.31
CA GLY A 10 -9.54 -8.76 -8.89
C GLY A 10 -9.47 -7.26 -8.58
N PHE A 11 -9.06 -6.90 -7.36
CA PHE A 11 -8.84 -5.50 -6.99
C PHE A 11 -7.71 -4.86 -7.81
N MET A 12 -6.56 -5.53 -7.93
CA MET A 12 -5.40 -5.05 -8.69
C MET A 12 -5.70 -4.97 -10.19
N ALA A 13 -6.43 -5.93 -10.75
CA ALA A 13 -6.88 -5.87 -12.15
C ALA A 13 -7.71 -4.60 -12.41
N LYS A 14 -8.67 -4.30 -11.52
CA LYS A 14 -9.47 -3.07 -11.61
C LYS A 14 -8.61 -1.81 -11.44
N THR A 15 -7.64 -1.83 -10.53
CA THR A 15 -6.67 -0.73 -10.34
C THR A 15 -5.91 -0.45 -11.62
N PHE A 16 -5.31 -1.45 -12.26
CA PHE A 16 -4.54 -1.26 -13.49
C PHE A 16 -5.41 -0.82 -14.67
N VAL A 17 -6.65 -1.31 -14.78
CA VAL A 17 -7.59 -0.80 -15.80
C VAL A 17 -7.89 0.68 -15.57
N MET A 18 -8.08 1.10 -14.31
CA MET A 18 -8.34 2.49 -13.96
C MET A 18 -7.17 3.41 -14.31
N TRP A 19 -5.94 2.99 -14.03
CA TRP A 19 -4.75 3.85 -14.22
C TRP A 19 -4.17 3.80 -15.64
N TYR A 20 -4.19 2.64 -16.29
CA TYR A 20 -3.48 2.43 -17.56
C TYR A 20 -4.40 2.07 -18.73
N GLY A 21 -5.70 1.91 -18.48
CA GLY A 21 -6.67 1.46 -19.47
C GLY A 21 -6.62 -0.06 -19.72
N LYS A 22 -7.71 -0.59 -20.29
CA LYS A 22 -7.91 -2.05 -20.48
C LYS A 22 -6.80 -2.73 -21.29
N ALA A 23 -6.29 -2.06 -22.34
CA ALA A 23 -5.27 -2.63 -23.22
C ALA A 23 -3.92 -2.84 -22.51
N ASN A 24 -3.49 -1.88 -21.68
CA ASN A 24 -2.25 -2.02 -20.92
C ASN A 24 -2.44 -2.93 -19.72
N ALA A 25 -3.56 -2.80 -18.99
CA ALA A 25 -3.87 -3.68 -17.87
C ALA A 25 -3.88 -5.18 -18.25
N GLY A 26 -4.31 -5.52 -19.47
CA GLY A 26 -4.28 -6.90 -19.98
C GLY A 26 -2.88 -7.49 -20.17
N LYS A 27 -1.81 -6.67 -20.09
CA LYS A 27 -0.41 -7.12 -20.13
C LYS A 27 0.14 -7.49 -18.75
N ALA A 28 -0.55 -7.10 -17.67
CA ALA A 28 -0.12 -7.37 -16.31
C ALA A 28 -0.16 -8.87 -16.01
N LYS A 29 0.94 -9.42 -15.49
CA LYS A 29 0.99 -10.77 -14.92
C LYS A 29 0.68 -10.69 -13.43
N ILE A 30 -0.61 -10.48 -13.11
CA ILE A 30 -1.06 -10.30 -11.74
C ILE A 30 -0.71 -11.54 -10.93
N SER A 31 0.11 -11.35 -9.91
CA SER A 31 0.59 -12.42 -9.03
C SER A 31 0.88 -11.87 -7.65
N MET A 32 0.40 -12.58 -6.64
CA MET A 32 0.63 -12.24 -5.24
C MET A 32 1.92 -12.88 -4.73
N GLN A 33 2.69 -12.14 -3.94
CA GLN A 33 3.79 -12.67 -3.15
C GLN A 33 3.60 -12.35 -1.68
N THR A 34 3.53 -13.38 -0.85
CA THR A 34 3.46 -13.22 0.60
C THR A 34 4.86 -13.05 1.15
N ILE A 35 5.18 -11.86 1.67
CA ILE A 35 6.52 -11.54 2.20
C ILE A 35 6.35 -10.88 3.57
N SER A 36 6.93 -11.49 4.61
CA SER A 36 7.01 -10.84 5.93
C SER A 36 7.82 -9.55 5.82
N LEU A 37 7.30 -8.44 6.35
CA LEU A 37 7.93 -7.12 6.20
C LEU A 37 9.39 -7.03 6.66
N PRO A 38 9.83 -7.69 7.76
CA PRO A 38 11.25 -7.69 8.13
C PRO A 38 12.19 -8.34 7.09
N LYS A 39 11.63 -9.15 6.16
CA LYS A 39 12.38 -9.78 5.05
C LYS A 39 12.29 -8.98 3.76
N MET A 40 11.51 -7.89 3.72
CA MET A 40 11.34 -7.08 2.52
C MET A 40 12.60 -6.25 2.26
N ASN A 41 13.19 -6.40 1.07
CA ASN A 41 14.35 -5.62 0.64
C ASN A 41 13.89 -4.34 -0.09
N TYR A 42 13.44 -3.33 0.67
CA TYR A 42 12.96 -2.07 0.10
C TYR A 42 13.97 -1.36 -0.82
N GLU A 43 15.27 -1.45 -0.53
CA GLU A 43 16.29 -0.88 -1.42
C GLU A 43 16.43 -1.65 -2.73
N GLY A 44 16.39 -2.98 -2.68
CA GLY A 44 16.41 -3.82 -3.89
C GLY A 44 15.16 -3.68 -4.76
N LEU A 45 14.03 -3.25 -4.18
CA LEU A 45 12.79 -3.01 -4.94
C LEU A 45 12.87 -1.76 -5.83
N ARG A 46 13.84 -0.87 -5.62
CA ARG A 46 14.01 0.36 -6.43
C ARG A 46 14.46 0.11 -7.86
N THR A 47 14.83 -1.11 -8.22
CA THR A 47 15.21 -1.45 -9.60
C THR A 47 13.97 -1.63 -10.47
N THR A 48 13.95 -1.04 -11.65
CA THR A 48 12.90 -1.23 -12.66
C THR A 48 13.02 -2.60 -13.33
N ASP A 49 11.92 -3.38 -13.36
CA ASP A 49 11.84 -4.63 -14.13
C ASP A 49 10.45 -4.81 -14.74
N LYS A 50 10.34 -4.53 -16.04
CA LYS A 50 9.09 -4.63 -16.81
C LYS A 50 8.52 -6.05 -16.87
N SER A 51 9.35 -7.07 -16.68
CA SER A 51 8.88 -8.47 -16.68
C SER A 51 8.01 -8.80 -15.46
N LEU A 52 8.10 -7.97 -14.41
CA LEU A 52 7.36 -8.12 -13.16
C LEU A 52 6.06 -7.31 -13.12
N TYR A 53 5.67 -6.64 -14.20
CA TYR A 53 4.43 -5.85 -14.24
C TYR A 53 3.23 -6.68 -13.74
N GLY A 54 2.58 -6.19 -12.69
CA GLY A 54 1.40 -6.81 -12.08
C GLY A 54 1.69 -7.64 -10.83
N GLN A 55 2.97 -7.93 -10.55
CA GLN A 55 3.37 -8.55 -9.30
C GLN A 55 3.13 -7.60 -8.12
N TYR A 56 2.63 -8.11 -7.01
CA TYR A 56 2.45 -7.35 -5.78
C TYR A 56 2.76 -8.19 -4.55
N THR A 57 3.11 -7.51 -3.46
CA THR A 57 3.44 -8.15 -2.19
C THR A 57 2.36 -7.90 -1.15
N ILE A 58 2.17 -8.87 -0.26
CA ILE A 58 1.27 -8.77 0.89
C ILE A 58 2.02 -9.17 2.16
N ASN A 59 1.80 -8.39 3.23
CA ASN A 59 2.22 -8.76 4.57
C ASN A 59 1.38 -9.93 5.11
N PRO A 60 1.96 -11.13 5.36
CA PRO A 60 1.22 -12.27 5.89
C PRO A 60 0.54 -12.00 7.24
N GLU A 61 1.06 -11.06 8.03
CA GLU A 61 0.48 -10.72 9.34
C GLU A 61 -0.90 -10.08 9.22
N THR A 62 -1.07 -9.22 8.21
CA THR A 62 -2.33 -8.51 7.95
C THR A 62 -3.20 -9.23 6.92
N ALA A 63 -2.61 -10.14 6.13
CA ALA A 63 -3.33 -10.99 5.18
C ALA A 63 -4.38 -11.85 5.91
N GLY A 64 -5.65 -11.51 5.73
CA GLY A 64 -6.77 -12.23 6.36
C GLY A 64 -7.20 -11.68 7.71
N MET A 65 -6.66 -10.53 8.14
CA MET A 65 -7.27 -9.78 9.24
C MET A 65 -8.72 -9.41 8.87
N ASN A 66 -9.66 -9.66 9.78
CA ASN A 66 -11.03 -9.24 9.61
C ASN A 66 -11.19 -7.76 10.00
N HIS A 67 -11.11 -6.88 9.01
CA HIS A 67 -11.28 -5.44 9.23
C HIS A 67 -12.73 -5.02 9.59
N LYS A 68 -13.71 -5.94 9.55
CA LYS A 68 -15.13 -5.64 9.82
C LYS A 68 -15.55 -5.83 11.27
N GLU A 69 -14.91 -6.74 12.01
CA GLU A 69 -15.40 -7.20 13.32
C GLU A 69 -14.89 -6.39 14.52
N LYS A 70 -13.88 -5.55 14.33
CA LYS A 70 -13.40 -4.60 15.33
C LYS A 70 -13.20 -3.25 14.67
N GLU A 71 -13.60 -2.17 15.33
CA GLU A 71 -13.12 -0.83 14.98
C GLU A 71 -11.61 -0.81 15.20
N LEU A 72 -10.85 -1.14 14.14
CA LEU A 72 -9.40 -1.11 14.15
C LEU A 72 -8.97 0.32 14.41
N LYS A 73 -8.35 0.55 15.56
CA LYS A 73 -7.77 1.85 15.88
C LYS A 73 -6.57 2.07 14.99
N ILE A 74 -6.61 3.17 14.24
CA ILE A 74 -5.51 3.56 13.38
C ILE A 74 -4.51 4.42 14.15
N LYS A 75 -3.23 4.25 13.80
CA LYS A 75 -2.17 5.16 14.19
C LYS A 75 -1.57 5.75 12.91
N ILE A 76 -1.60 7.08 12.81
CA ILE A 76 -0.98 7.80 11.69
C ILE A 76 0.39 8.28 12.15
N LEU A 77 1.41 7.96 11.36
CA LEU A 77 2.76 8.44 11.57
C LEU A 77 3.07 9.60 10.62
N ASP A 78 3.54 10.70 11.21
CA ASP A 78 4.26 11.75 10.50
C ASP A 78 5.75 11.42 10.54
N MET A 79 6.33 11.13 9.37
CA MET A 79 7.73 10.74 9.18
C MET A 79 8.55 11.94 8.68
N LYS A 80 8.35 13.12 9.27
CA LYS A 80 8.96 14.39 8.83
C LYS A 80 10.49 14.35 8.73
N GLU A 81 11.15 13.51 9.50
CA GLU A 81 12.60 13.30 9.46
C GLU A 81 13.10 12.62 8.16
N PHE A 82 12.17 12.07 7.36
CA PHE A 82 12.46 11.48 6.05
C PHE A 82 12.14 12.43 4.89
N VAL A 83 11.63 13.64 5.13
CA VAL A 83 11.33 14.58 4.03
C VAL A 83 12.56 14.82 3.17
N GLY A 84 12.42 14.56 1.86
CA GLY A 84 13.51 14.64 0.88
C GLY A 84 14.31 13.35 0.68
N LYS A 85 14.16 12.35 1.54
CA LYS A 85 14.76 11.00 1.40
C LYS A 85 13.85 10.06 0.62
N PRO A 86 14.35 9.00 -0.01
CA PRO A 86 13.52 8.00 -0.70
C PRO A 86 12.43 7.39 0.19
N ARG A 87 11.25 7.09 -0.38
CA ARG A 87 10.16 6.38 0.31
C ARG A 87 10.59 5.02 0.84
N SER A 88 11.52 4.34 0.15
CA SER A 88 12.11 3.07 0.60
C SER A 88 12.74 3.17 1.99
N GLU A 89 13.44 4.28 2.29
CA GLU A 89 14.07 4.51 3.59
C GLU A 89 13.02 4.73 4.67
N ALA A 90 11.97 5.50 4.38
CA ALA A 90 10.86 5.73 5.32
C ALA A 90 10.11 4.42 5.63
N ALA A 91 9.79 3.63 4.59
CA ALA A 91 9.12 2.34 4.74
C ALA A 91 9.96 1.37 5.59
N LYS A 92 11.26 1.25 5.29
CA LYS A 92 12.20 0.44 6.07
C LYS A 92 12.23 0.87 7.54
N ALA A 93 12.37 2.16 7.80
CA ALA A 93 12.43 2.68 9.17
C ALA A 93 11.13 2.43 9.95
N VAL A 94 9.97 2.50 9.29
CA VAL A 94 8.69 2.18 9.94
C VAL A 94 8.63 0.70 10.29
N VAL A 95 9.02 -0.20 9.39
CA VAL A 95 9.04 -1.64 9.65
C VAL A 95 9.97 -1.97 10.83
N GLU A 96 11.18 -1.43 10.84
CA GLU A 96 12.17 -1.66 11.90
C GLU A 96 11.70 -1.15 13.27
N LYS A 97 11.09 0.03 13.31
CA LYS A 97 10.68 0.69 14.57
C LYS A 97 9.32 0.24 15.09
N TYR A 98 8.38 -0.06 14.19
CA TYR A 98 6.97 -0.26 14.54
C TYR A 98 6.42 -1.65 14.21
N GLY A 99 7.10 -2.49 13.41
CA GLY A 99 6.57 -3.81 13.02
C GLY A 99 6.33 -4.77 14.20
N GLY A 100 7.09 -4.62 15.29
CA GLY A 100 6.83 -5.34 16.54
C GLY A 100 5.62 -4.82 17.32
N LEU A 101 5.31 -3.53 17.18
CA LEU A 101 4.37 -2.77 18.04
C LEU A 101 2.98 -2.59 17.43
N TYR A 102 2.91 -2.51 16.10
CA TYR A 102 1.69 -2.26 15.33
C TYR A 102 1.56 -3.27 14.20
N HIS A 103 0.35 -3.53 13.75
CA HIS A 103 0.15 -4.14 12.45
C HIS A 103 0.39 -3.10 11.35
N ILE A 104 1.13 -3.49 10.31
CA ILE A 104 1.45 -2.62 9.18
C ILE A 104 0.62 -3.08 7.96
N PRO A 105 -0.49 -2.40 7.67
CA PRO A 105 -1.40 -2.78 6.59
C PRO A 105 -0.88 -2.42 5.20
N GLY A 106 -1.37 -3.14 4.20
CA GLY A 106 -1.10 -2.95 2.78
C GLY A 106 -2.37 -2.81 1.94
N LEU A 107 -2.33 -3.39 0.73
CA LEU A 107 -3.41 -3.35 -0.27
C LEU A 107 -4.75 -3.87 0.28
N GLU A 108 -4.72 -4.82 1.21
CA GLU A 108 -5.92 -5.38 1.83
C GLU A 108 -6.72 -4.34 2.62
N TYR A 109 -6.04 -3.45 3.33
CA TYR A 109 -6.71 -2.41 4.11
C TYR A 109 -7.11 -1.23 3.23
N GLU A 110 -6.28 -0.86 2.25
CA GLU A 110 -6.66 0.13 1.23
C GLU A 110 -7.95 -0.31 0.52
N LYS A 111 -8.00 -1.56 0.04
CA LYS A 111 -9.20 -2.15 -0.56
C LYS A 111 -10.40 -2.06 0.37
N TYR A 112 -10.24 -2.44 1.63
CA TYR A 112 -11.31 -2.37 2.63
C TYR A 112 -11.86 -0.94 2.76
N LEU A 113 -10.99 0.07 2.93
CA LEU A 113 -11.42 1.46 3.07
C LEU A 113 -12.15 1.99 1.82
N LEU A 114 -11.68 1.61 0.63
CA LEU A 114 -12.31 2.01 -0.63
C LEU A 114 -13.67 1.34 -0.86
N GLU A 115 -13.87 0.12 -0.36
CA GLU A 115 -15.14 -0.62 -0.46
C GLU A 115 -16.14 -0.24 0.64
N ASN A 116 -15.69 0.42 1.72
CA ASN A 116 -16.49 0.79 2.89
C ASN A 116 -16.27 2.28 3.22
N PRO A 117 -16.78 3.21 2.39
CA PRO A 117 -16.48 4.64 2.52
C PRO A 117 -16.99 5.27 3.84
N ASP A 118 -18.02 4.69 4.44
CA ASP A 118 -18.54 5.06 5.77
C ASP A 118 -17.59 4.66 6.91
N LYS A 119 -16.64 3.75 6.64
CA LYS A 119 -15.64 3.27 7.58
C LYS A 119 -14.29 3.98 7.46
N ILE A 120 -14.15 4.95 6.55
CA ILE A 120 -12.92 5.74 6.42
C ILE A 120 -12.73 6.59 7.69
N PRO A 121 -11.62 6.37 8.45
CA PRO A 121 -11.34 7.14 9.65
C PRO A 121 -11.28 8.64 9.39
N ALA A 122 -11.73 9.45 10.34
CA ALA A 122 -11.78 10.90 10.20
C ALA A 122 -10.39 11.51 10.05
N GLU A 123 -9.39 10.88 10.68
CA GLU A 123 -7.99 11.27 10.64
C GLU A 123 -7.36 11.07 9.27
N LEU A 124 -8.01 10.34 8.34
CA LEU A 124 -7.61 10.25 6.93
C LEU A 124 -8.19 11.39 6.06
N LYS A 125 -9.00 12.29 6.63
CA LYS A 125 -9.76 13.32 5.89
C LYS A 125 -9.15 14.71 6.01
N ASP A 126 -7.83 14.82 5.96
CA ASP A 126 -7.09 16.07 6.16
C ASP A 126 -6.23 16.52 4.94
N TRP A 127 -6.46 15.90 3.78
CA TRP A 127 -5.74 16.15 2.51
C TRP A 127 -4.26 15.73 2.48
N ASN A 128 -3.77 14.97 3.46
CA ASN A 128 -2.47 14.29 3.35
C ASN A 128 -2.52 13.05 2.42
N TRP A 129 -1.35 12.49 2.15
CA TRP A 129 -1.16 11.21 1.45
C TRP A 129 -0.88 10.10 2.45
N TYR A 130 -1.64 9.01 2.39
CA TYR A 130 -1.60 7.93 3.38
C TYR A 130 -1.10 6.64 2.77
N TYR A 131 0.12 6.23 3.13
CA TYR A 131 0.78 5.05 2.58
C TYR A 131 0.46 3.81 3.39
N PHE A 132 0.11 2.74 2.67
CA PHE A 132 -0.14 1.40 3.20
C PHE A 132 1.10 0.53 2.90
N ILE A 133 2.18 0.75 3.66
CA ILE A 133 3.52 0.21 3.36
C ILE A 133 3.64 -1.32 3.58
N GLY A 134 2.58 -1.98 4.05
CA GLY A 134 2.50 -3.44 4.18
C GLY A 134 2.47 -4.16 2.83
N SER A 135 2.35 -3.42 1.73
CA SER A 135 2.36 -3.93 0.36
C SER A 135 3.21 -3.06 -0.56
N THR A 136 3.64 -3.67 -1.66
CA THR A 136 4.21 -3.00 -2.83
C THR A 136 3.64 -3.64 -4.08
N PHE A 137 3.72 -2.98 -5.23
CA PHE A 137 3.40 -3.59 -6.52
C PHE A 137 4.24 -3.01 -7.66
N ARG A 138 4.27 -3.73 -8.78
CA ARG A 138 4.98 -3.35 -10.00
C ARG A 138 4.02 -2.75 -11.01
N ASP A 139 4.30 -1.54 -11.47
CA ASP A 139 3.51 -0.87 -12.51
C ASP A 139 3.88 -1.33 -13.93
N GLN A 140 3.27 -0.71 -14.94
CA GLN A 140 3.46 -1.06 -16.35
C GLN A 140 4.89 -0.80 -16.87
N ASP A 141 5.65 0.05 -16.19
CA ASP A 141 7.04 0.34 -16.49
C ASP A 141 8.00 -0.51 -15.66
N GLY A 142 7.47 -1.32 -14.73
CA GLY A 142 8.24 -2.23 -13.90
C GLY A 142 8.76 -1.58 -12.62
N ASP A 143 8.34 -0.35 -12.33
CA ASP A 143 8.75 0.36 -11.13
C ASP A 143 7.96 -0.16 -9.92
N SER A 144 8.65 -0.25 -8.78
CA SER A 144 7.99 -0.62 -7.53
C SER A 144 7.32 0.58 -6.91
N ASN A 145 6.06 0.38 -6.51
CA ASN A 145 5.20 1.40 -5.95
C ASN A 145 4.69 0.96 -4.57
N ILE A 146 4.39 1.94 -3.72
CA ILE A 146 3.66 1.75 -2.46
C ILE A 146 2.22 2.24 -2.68
N PRO A 147 1.18 1.45 -2.36
CA PRO A 147 -0.20 1.91 -2.41
C PRO A 147 -0.43 3.05 -1.42
N CYS A 148 -1.18 4.06 -1.85
CA CYS A 148 -1.52 5.19 -1.00
C CYS A 148 -2.90 5.76 -1.31
N GLY A 149 -3.50 6.39 -0.29
CA GLY A 149 -4.79 7.05 -0.40
C GLY A 149 -4.66 8.56 -0.19
N HIS A 150 -5.51 9.34 -0.87
CA HIS A 150 -5.64 10.78 -0.64
C HIS A 150 -7.12 11.16 -0.56
N TRP A 151 -7.51 11.86 0.50
CA TRP A 151 -8.87 12.36 0.65
C TRP A 151 -9.07 13.63 -0.19
N ASN A 152 -9.95 13.56 -1.18
CA ASN A 152 -10.19 14.66 -2.12
C ASN A 152 -11.38 15.56 -1.77
N GLY A 153 -11.84 15.52 -0.52
CA GLY A 153 -13.02 16.25 -0.03
C GLY A 153 -14.32 15.45 -0.06
N SER A 154 -14.42 14.39 -0.87
CA SER A 154 -15.64 13.56 -0.98
C SER A 154 -15.41 12.07 -0.85
N ARG A 155 -14.21 11.59 -1.20
CA ARG A 155 -13.84 10.18 -1.13
C ARG A 155 -12.34 10.03 -0.88
N LEU A 156 -11.96 8.86 -0.38
CA LEU A 156 -10.59 8.41 -0.44
C LEU A 156 -10.31 7.97 -1.88
N ALA A 157 -9.43 8.69 -2.56
CA ALA A 157 -8.99 8.35 -3.90
C ALA A 157 -7.80 7.38 -3.83
N ARG A 158 -7.81 6.39 -4.73
CA ARG A 158 -6.82 5.33 -4.84
C ARG A 158 -5.62 5.80 -5.66
N TYR A 159 -4.44 5.68 -5.09
CA TYR A 159 -3.18 6.05 -5.73
C TYR A 159 -2.07 5.07 -5.35
N ALA A 160 -0.91 5.33 -5.91
CA ALA A 160 0.35 4.81 -5.44
C ALA A 160 1.46 5.76 -5.86
N ASP A 161 2.62 5.61 -5.26
CA ASP A 161 3.81 6.36 -5.65
C ASP A 161 5.04 5.47 -5.63
N TRP A 162 6.05 5.84 -6.44
CA TRP A 162 7.25 5.04 -6.61
C TRP A 162 8.06 4.95 -5.31
N LEU A 163 8.69 3.81 -5.06
CA LEU A 163 9.51 3.60 -3.86
C LEU A 163 10.75 4.51 -3.83
N ASP A 164 11.27 4.86 -5.00
CA ASP A 164 12.54 5.57 -5.17
C ASP A 164 12.39 7.10 -5.09
N ILE A 165 11.17 7.62 -5.24
CA ILE A 165 10.88 9.05 -5.12
C ILE A 165 10.89 9.50 -3.66
N LYS A 166 11.20 10.79 -3.47
CA LYS A 166 11.38 11.42 -2.15
C LYS A 166 10.08 11.50 -1.34
N TRP A 167 10.14 11.18 -0.06
CA TRP A 167 9.10 11.44 0.93
C TRP A 167 8.81 12.95 1.01
N TYR A 168 7.54 13.31 0.96
CA TYR A 168 7.07 14.69 1.05
C TYR A 168 6.52 15.03 2.43
N ARG A 169 6.32 16.34 2.68
CA ARG A 169 5.85 16.86 3.97
C ARG A 169 4.42 16.43 4.33
N ASP A 170 3.64 16.07 3.32
CA ASP A 170 2.24 15.64 3.37
C ASP A 170 2.09 14.11 3.30
N ASP A 171 3.19 13.37 3.21
CA ASP A 171 3.17 11.91 3.26
C ASP A 171 3.05 11.42 4.73
N ARG A 172 2.19 10.43 4.95
CA ARG A 172 1.89 9.81 6.25
C ARG A 172 1.87 8.29 6.11
N VAL A 173 2.22 7.56 7.15
CA VAL A 173 2.08 6.09 7.17
C VAL A 173 0.90 5.67 8.04
N VAL A 174 0.10 4.74 7.53
CA VAL A 174 -1.02 4.14 8.27
C VAL A 174 -0.55 2.88 8.97
N LEU A 175 -0.83 2.80 10.27
CA LEU A 175 -0.64 1.63 11.12
C LEU A 175 -1.96 1.24 11.80
N LEU A 176 -2.08 -0.01 12.23
CA LEU A 176 -3.21 -0.49 13.03
C LEU A 176 -2.70 -0.97 14.40
N GLU A 177 -3.43 -0.66 15.46
CA GLU A 177 -3.14 -1.20 16.79
C GLU A 177 -3.29 -2.74 16.80
N LYS A 178 -2.42 -3.42 17.57
CA LYS A 178 -2.48 -4.88 17.81
C LYS A 178 -3.46 -5.21 18.93
#